data_AF-A0A0D0BRY4-F1
#
_entry.id   AF-A0A0D0BRY4-F1
#
_cell.length_a   1.000
_cell.length_b   1.000
_cell.length_c   1.000
_cell.angle_alpha   90.00
_cell.angle_beta   90.00
_cell.angle_gamma   90.00
#
_symmetry.space_group_name_H-M   'P 1'
#
loop_
_entity.id
_entity.type
_entity.pdbx_description
1 polymer ?
#
loop_
_entity_poly.entity_id
_entity_poly.type
_entity_poly.pdbx_seq_one_letter_code
_entity_poly.pdbx_strand_id
1 'polypeptide(L)'
;MSAIPRTLRVVPKTSLKPGSKVLPPPLTNQNERAFKEPLIRIMARRQQEAGDLWPPNLRIEPHVTKSAIGKAPEDMRVQLKRLLRER
;
A
#
# COMPACT_ATOMS: atom_id res chain seq x y z
N MET A 1 24.67 20.76 9.08
CA MET A 1 23.24 20.38 9.00
C MET A 1 22.53 21.03 10.18
N SER A 2 21.71 22.07 9.95
CA SER A 2 20.99 22.77 11.02
C SER A 2 19.69 22.04 11.33
N ALA A 3 19.52 21.58 12.58
CA ALA A 3 18.28 20.97 13.05
C ALA A 3 17.34 22.08 13.54
N ILE A 4 16.14 22.15 12.96
CA ILE A 4 15.09 23.09 13.40
C ILE A 4 14.70 22.73 14.85
N PRO A 5 14.81 23.65 15.82
CA PRO A 5 14.44 23.37 17.20
C PRO A 5 12.92 23.14 17.29
N ARG A 6 12.53 21.93 17.68
CA ARG A 6 11.12 21.59 17.93
C ARG A 6 10.77 21.97 19.36
N THR A 7 10.03 23.05 19.54
CA THR A 7 9.43 23.41 20.84
C THR A 7 8.25 22.48 21.12
N LEU A 8 8.38 21.59 22.10
CA LEU A 8 7.31 20.72 22.57
C LEU A 8 6.57 21.38 23.73
N ARG A 9 5.25 21.53 23.61
CA ARG A 9 4.38 22.01 24.69
C ARG A 9 3.57 20.85 25.25
N VAL A 10 3.81 20.51 26.51
CA VAL A 10 3.02 19.50 27.23
C VAL A 10 1.79 20.18 27.82
N VAL A 11 0.60 19.65 27.51
CA VAL A 11 -0.68 20.17 28.02
C VAL A 11 -1.34 19.10 28.91
N PRO A 12 -1.73 19.42 30.15
CA PRO A 12 -2.44 18.51 31.02
C PRO A 12 -3.79 18.08 30.43
N LYS A 13 -4.13 16.79 30.57
CA LYS A 13 -5.42 16.25 30.08
C LYS A 13 -6.65 16.96 30.69
N THR A 14 -6.51 17.50 31.90
CA THR A 14 -7.55 18.26 32.63
C THR A 14 -7.87 19.60 31.97
N SER A 15 -6.97 20.15 31.15
CA SER A 15 -7.19 21.40 30.41
C SER A 15 -7.96 21.19 29.10
N LEU A 16 -8.22 19.94 28.71
CA LEU A 16 -9.01 19.61 27.53
C LEU A 16 -10.50 19.66 27.88
N LYS A 17 -11.31 20.26 27.00
CA LYS A 17 -12.77 20.28 27.17
C LYS A 17 -13.29 18.83 27.21
N PRO A 18 -14.16 18.46 28.17
CA PRO A 18 -14.79 17.15 28.17
C PRO A 18 -15.57 16.97 26.86
N GLY A 19 -15.32 15.86 26.15
CA GLY A 19 -15.88 15.60 24.81
C GLY A 19 -15.06 16.15 23.65
N SER A 20 -13.87 16.70 23.88
CA SER A 20 -12.96 17.08 22.79
C SER A 20 -12.56 15.84 21.97
N LYS A 21 -12.85 15.89 20.66
CA LYS A 21 -12.54 14.80 19.72
C LYS A 21 -11.04 14.74 19.48
N VAL A 22 -10.37 13.76 20.09
CA VAL A 22 -8.97 13.44 19.78
C VAL A 22 -8.94 12.88 18.35
N LEU A 23 -8.35 13.64 17.43
CA LEU A 23 -8.17 13.14 16.07
C LEU A 23 -7.12 12.02 16.09
N PRO A 24 -7.36 10.90 15.39
CA PRO A 24 -6.34 9.88 15.23
C PRO A 24 -5.13 10.47 14.50
N PRO A 25 -3.93 9.91 14.71
CA PRO A 25 -2.76 10.32 13.96
C PRO A 25 -3.01 10.11 12.46
N PRO A 26 -2.40 10.95 11.59
CA PRO A 26 -2.48 10.75 10.15
C PRO A 26 -1.97 9.36 9.79
N LEU A 27 -2.62 8.73 8.81
CA LEU A 27 -2.24 7.40 8.36
C LEU A 27 -0.82 7.42 7.78
N THR A 28 -0.07 6.35 8.02
CA THR A 28 1.20 6.14 7.32
C THR A 28 0.93 5.67 5.90
N ASN A 29 1.89 5.87 5.00
CA ASN A 29 1.84 5.33 3.62
C ASN A 29 1.59 3.80 3.57
N GLN A 30 1.95 3.06 4.62
CA GLN A 30 1.64 1.63 4.71
C GLN A 30 0.17 1.39 5.05
N ASN A 31 -0.36 2.14 6.03
CA ASN A 31 -1.76 2.06 6.41
C ASN A 31 -2.67 2.43 5.23
N GLU A 32 -2.36 3.52 4.52
CA GLU A 32 -3.12 3.93 3.33
C GLU A 32 -3.15 2.86 2.24
N ARG A 33 -2.05 2.11 2.03
CA ARG A 33 -2.01 1.01 1.08
C ARG A 33 -2.82 -0.19 1.53
N ALA A 34 -2.86 -0.47 2.84
CA ALA A 34 -3.67 -1.57 3.38
C ALA A 34 -5.17 -1.32 3.19
N PHE A 35 -5.61 -0.06 3.13
CA PHE A 35 -7.01 0.29 2.83
C PHE A 35 -7.38 0.18 1.35
N LYS A 36 -6.41 0.17 0.43
CA LYS A 36 -6.69 0.04 -1.00
C LYS A 36 -6.89 -1.42 -1.37
N GLU A 37 -7.96 -1.70 -2.10
CA GLU A 37 -8.18 -3.03 -2.66
C GLU A 37 -7.10 -3.32 -3.72
N PRO A 38 -6.37 -4.46 -3.62
CA PRO A 38 -5.37 -4.84 -4.61
C PRO A 38 -5.97 -5.00 -6.01
N LEU A 39 -5.28 -4.54 -7.05
CA LEU A 39 -5.77 -4.59 -8.43
C LEU A 39 -6.09 -6.03 -8.86
N ILE A 40 -5.30 -7.00 -8.41
CA ILE A 40 -5.55 -8.42 -8.70
C ILE A 40 -6.93 -8.89 -8.25
N ARG A 41 -7.45 -8.39 -7.12
CA ARG A 41 -8.80 -8.74 -6.63
C ARG A 41 -9.88 -8.13 -7.52
N ILE A 42 -9.68 -6.88 -7.89
CA ILE A 42 -10.59 -6.16 -8.81
C ILE A 42 -10.68 -6.89 -10.15
N MET A 43 -9.53 -7.32 -10.69
CA MET A 43 -9.49 -8.05 -11.97
C MET A 43 -10.09 -9.44 -11.84
N ALA A 44 -9.84 -10.17 -10.76
CA ALA A 44 -10.43 -11.49 -10.54
C ALA A 44 -11.96 -11.42 -10.45
N ARG A 45 -12.48 -10.39 -9.77
CA ARG A 45 -13.92 -10.13 -9.71
C ARG A 45 -14.49 -9.82 -11.10
N ARG A 46 -13.83 -8.96 -11.89
CA ARG A 46 -14.26 -8.64 -13.26
C ARG A 46 -14.24 -9.86 -14.17
N GLN A 47 -13.26 -10.76 -14.00
CA GLN A 47 -13.20 -12.01 -14.76
C GLN A 47 -14.39 -12.91 -14.43
N GLN A 48 -14.74 -13.04 -13.14
CA GLN A 48 -15.91 -13.80 -12.71
C GLN A 48 -17.22 -13.18 -13.22
N GLU A 49 -17.34 -11.85 -13.19
CA GLU A 49 -18.52 -11.13 -13.69
C GLU A 49 -18.68 -11.22 -15.22
N ALA A 50 -17.57 -11.24 -15.97
CA ALA A 50 -17.59 -11.31 -17.43
C ALA A 50 -17.86 -12.72 -17.99
N GLY A 51 -17.49 -13.78 -17.25
CA GLY A 51 -17.67 -15.16 -17.70
C GLY A 51 -17.11 -15.40 -19.11
N ASP A 52 -17.97 -15.82 -20.03
CA ASP A 52 -17.61 -16.12 -21.43
C ASP A 52 -17.20 -14.89 -22.26
N LEU A 53 -17.52 -13.68 -21.79
CA LEU A 53 -17.11 -12.42 -22.42
C LEU A 53 -15.70 -12.00 -22.00
N TRP A 54 -15.04 -12.73 -21.10
CA TRP A 54 -13.69 -12.39 -20.68
C TRP A 54 -12.69 -12.54 -21.83
N PRO A 55 -11.83 -11.55 -22.10
CA PRO A 55 -10.88 -11.63 -23.20
C PRO A 55 -9.91 -12.81 -23.00
N PRO A 56 -9.79 -13.74 -23.96
CA PRO A 56 -8.94 -14.93 -23.81
C PRO A 56 -7.44 -14.58 -23.75
N ASN A 57 -7.06 -13.39 -24.21
CA ASN A 57 -5.70 -12.89 -24.16
C ASN A 57 -5.32 -12.27 -22.79
N LEU A 58 -6.27 -12.09 -21.87
CA LEU A 58 -6.02 -11.51 -20.55
C LEU A 58 -5.91 -12.59 -19.48
N ARG A 59 -4.67 -12.86 -19.06
CA ARG A 59 -4.36 -13.73 -17.92
C ARG A 59 -4.03 -12.91 -16.68
N ILE A 60 -4.66 -13.24 -15.56
CA ILE A 60 -4.39 -12.61 -14.26
C ILE A 60 -3.31 -13.41 -13.55
N GLU A 61 -2.13 -12.83 -13.40
CA GLU A 61 -0.99 -13.47 -12.74
C GLU A 61 -0.89 -13.09 -11.26
N PRO A 62 -0.43 -14.01 -10.39
CA PRO A 62 -0.17 -13.71 -9.00
C PRO A 62 1.06 -12.79 -8.84
N HIS A 63 1.09 -12.07 -7.71
CA HIS A 63 2.22 -11.21 -7.37
C HIS A 63 3.51 -12.03 -7.18
N VAL A 64 4.55 -11.74 -7.98
CA VAL A 64 5.83 -12.46 -7.94
C VAL A 64 6.66 -12.04 -6.71
N THR A 65 7.01 -13.00 -5.87
CA THR A 65 7.86 -12.78 -4.70
C THR A 65 9.35 -12.83 -5.07
N LYS A 66 10.23 -12.31 -4.20
CA LYS A 66 11.68 -12.40 -4.40
C LYS A 66 12.16 -13.85 -4.56
N SER A 67 11.53 -14.79 -3.84
CA SER A 67 11.85 -16.21 -3.96
C SER A 67 11.50 -16.77 -5.34
N ALA A 68 10.39 -16.31 -5.93
CA ALA A 68 10.00 -16.70 -7.28
C ALA A 68 10.93 -16.15 -8.38
N ILE A 69 11.62 -15.03 -8.14
CA ILE A 69 12.62 -14.47 -9.08
C ILE A 69 13.97 -15.25 -9.00
N GLY A 70 14.19 -16.05 -7.95
CA GLY A 70 15.36 -16.91 -7.83
C GLY A 70 16.70 -16.17 -7.71
N LYS A 71 17.76 -16.76 -8.29
CA LYS A 71 19.15 -16.29 -8.18
C LYS A 71 19.52 -15.19 -9.20
N ALA A 72 18.56 -14.50 -9.78
CA ALA A 72 18.84 -13.39 -10.71
C ALA A 72 19.71 -12.31 -10.03
N PRO A 73 20.57 -11.59 -10.77
CA PRO A 73 21.36 -10.48 -10.25
C PRO A 73 20.51 -9.43 -9.52
N GLU A 74 21.06 -8.80 -8.49
CA GLU A 74 20.30 -7.91 -7.62
C GLU A 74 19.62 -6.76 -8.38
N ASP A 75 20.35 -6.13 -9.30
CA ASP A 75 19.84 -5.03 -10.11
C ASP A 75 18.62 -5.44 -10.95
N MET A 76 18.68 -6.65 -11.54
CA MET A 76 17.55 -7.21 -12.28
C MET A 76 16.37 -7.50 -11.36
N ARG A 77 16.60 -8.04 -10.15
CA ARG A 77 15.51 -8.27 -9.18
C ARG A 77 14.82 -6.98 -8.77
N VAL A 78 15.57 -5.90 -8.59
CA VAL A 78 15.01 -4.58 -8.24
C VAL A 78 14.17 -4.03 -9.39
N GLN A 79 14.66 -4.12 -10.62
CA GLN A 79 13.93 -3.70 -11.82
C GLN A 79 12.65 -4.52 -12.02
N LEU A 80 12.74 -5.85 -11.97
CA LEU A 80 11.59 -6.75 -12.09
C LEU A 80 10.55 -6.45 -11.01
N LYS A 81 10.98 -6.30 -9.75
CA LYS A 81 10.05 -5.95 -8.66
C LYS A 81 9.38 -4.59 -8.87
N ARG A 82 10.08 -3.62 -9.47
CA ARG A 82 9.51 -2.31 -9.79
C ARG A 82 8.48 -2.39 -10.91
N LEU A 83 8.74 -3.20 -11.94
CA LEU A 83 7.81 -3.40 -13.06
C LEU A 83 6.53 -4.12 -12.63
N LEU A 84 6.66 -5.10 -11.72
CA LEU A 84 5.55 -5.92 -11.23
C LEU A 84 4.74 -5.26 -10.10
N ARG A 85 5.12 -4.05 -9.68
CA ARG A 85 4.44 -3.34 -8.60
C ARG A 85 3.25 -2.55 -9.15
N GLU A 86 2.09 -2.76 -8.53
CA GLU A 86 0.87 -1.98 -8.79
C GLU A 86 1.15 -0.46 -8.61
N ARG A 87 0.71 0.35 -9.58
CA ARG A 87 0.86 1.81 -9.58
C ARG A 87 -0.37 2.51 -9.04
#